data_AF-A0A075I407-F1
#
_entry.id   AF-A0A075I407-F1
#
_cell.length_a   1.000
_cell.length_b   1.000
_cell.length_c   1.000
_cell.angle_alpha   90.00
_cell.angle_beta   90.00
_cell.angle_gamma   90.00
#
_symmetry.space_group_name_H-M   'P 1'
#
loop_
_entity.id
_entity.type
_entity.pdbx_description
1 polymer ?
#
loop_
_entity_poly.entity_id
_entity_poly.type
_entity_poly.pdbx_seq_one_letter_code
_entity_poly.pdbx_strand_id
1 'polypeptide(L)'
;MLLYGVPGSGKTVVTRFVLGQLLDKGKEMGRSVETYEINCRVVDTKYRVVQSIASQLARRGDTPIPFTGWPTDRVLEVLIERMERAGGVHILVLDEIDNLVARAGDGLLYNLTSLNTSLKNARCCLIGISNDLHFTQQLDPRVSSRLSQEDVVFHPYGAPEIQDILTERVSAGLHEGVLDSGVLELCSALAAQEHGDARRALDLLRISVQKAEQRAQKVVDPRHVRLAQSQLEYDQVTPVLKTLPLHQKLLLFSIRMNEDNGLRNISTGETYRTYAEACMKISVEPLTPRRISSLLNELDTLGLIMARNVSKGRGGRSKQVNSAIPKAVDAIATMSESEPLIAEAALGRYNLQGQL
;
A
#
# COMPACT_ATOMS: atom_id res chain seq x y z
N MET A 1 -13.62 -19.32 2.26
CA MET A 1 -12.86 -19.03 1.03
C MET A 1 -11.88 -17.92 1.34
N LEU A 2 -10.64 -18.05 0.88
CA LEU A 2 -9.64 -16.99 1.00
C LEU A 2 -9.11 -16.60 -0.38
N LEU A 3 -8.97 -15.30 -0.60
CA LEU A 3 -8.37 -14.72 -1.79
C LEU A 3 -7.03 -14.11 -1.41
N TYR A 4 -5.98 -14.49 -2.13
CA TYR A 4 -4.63 -13.95 -1.94
C TYR A 4 -4.14 -13.28 -3.21
N GLY A 5 -3.20 -12.36 -3.08
CA GLY A 5 -2.50 -11.78 -4.22
C GLY A 5 -1.94 -10.41 -3.88
N VAL A 6 -1.08 -9.88 -4.75
CA VAL A 6 -0.52 -8.55 -4.57
C VAL A 6 -1.60 -7.45 -4.58
N PRO A 7 -1.37 -6.29 -3.97
CA PRO A 7 -2.26 -5.15 -4.12
C PRO A 7 -2.50 -4.82 -5.61
N GLY A 8 -3.74 -4.51 -5.96
CA GLY A 8 -4.09 -4.12 -7.33
C GLY A 8 -4.31 -5.26 -8.34
N SER A 9 -4.24 -6.53 -7.90
CA SER A 9 -4.57 -7.69 -8.74
C SER A 9 -6.09 -7.94 -8.94
N GLY A 10 -6.95 -7.02 -8.52
CA GLY A 10 -8.39 -7.09 -8.78
C GLY A 10 -9.24 -7.90 -7.79
N LYS A 11 -8.66 -8.43 -6.70
CA LYS A 11 -9.37 -9.24 -5.68
C LYS A 11 -10.72 -8.63 -5.24
N THR A 12 -10.69 -7.43 -4.68
CA THR A 12 -11.91 -6.73 -4.19
C THR A 12 -12.90 -6.45 -5.32
N VAL A 13 -12.43 -6.10 -6.52
CA VAL A 13 -13.29 -5.80 -7.68
C VAL A 13 -14.03 -7.05 -8.13
N VAL A 14 -13.31 -8.17 -8.29
CA VAL A 14 -13.89 -9.46 -8.68
C VAL A 14 -14.84 -9.96 -7.61
N THR A 15 -14.48 -9.87 -6.33
CA THR A 15 -15.37 -10.25 -5.23
C THR A 15 -16.67 -9.47 -5.30
N ARG A 16 -16.64 -8.13 -5.38
CA ARG A 16 -17.86 -7.30 -5.48
C ARG A 16 -18.69 -7.64 -6.71
N PHE A 17 -18.06 -7.90 -7.85
CA PHE A 17 -18.76 -8.31 -9.07
C PHE A 17 -19.53 -9.63 -8.87
N VAL A 18 -18.87 -10.64 -8.30
CA VAL A 18 -19.48 -11.94 -8.00
C VAL A 18 -20.58 -11.81 -6.94
N LEU A 19 -20.39 -10.98 -5.90
CA LEU A 19 -21.44 -10.71 -4.91
C LEU A 19 -22.69 -10.11 -5.57
N GLY A 20 -22.53 -9.19 -6.52
CA GLY A 20 -23.64 -8.65 -7.30
C GLY A 20 -24.41 -9.74 -8.05
N GLN A 21 -23.70 -10.63 -8.74
CA GLN A 21 -24.32 -11.78 -9.42
C GLN A 21 -25.05 -12.72 -8.46
N LEU A 22 -24.50 -12.97 -7.27
CA LEU A 22 -25.13 -13.80 -6.25
C LEU A 22 -26.41 -13.17 -5.68
N LEU A 23 -26.40 -11.85 -5.47
CA LEU A 23 -27.60 -11.11 -5.05
C LEU A 23 -28.70 -11.20 -6.10
N ASP A 24 -28.36 -11.00 -7.37
CA ASP A 24 -29.33 -11.07 -8.46
C ASP A 24 -29.86 -12.49 -8.65
N LYS A 25 -28.99 -13.51 -8.51
CA LYS A 25 -29.42 -14.91 -8.55
C LYS A 25 -30.33 -15.28 -7.39
N GLY A 26 -30.04 -14.75 -6.19
CA GLY A 26 -30.90 -14.91 -5.02
C GLY A 26 -32.32 -14.40 -5.28
N LYS A 27 -32.44 -13.21 -5.87
CA LYS A 27 -33.74 -12.62 -6.28
C LYS A 27 -34.47 -13.49 -7.29
N GLU A 28 -33.79 -13.95 -8.34
CA GLU A 28 -34.37 -14.85 -9.35
C GLU A 28 -34.93 -16.15 -8.73
N MET A 29 -34.22 -16.69 -7.74
CA MET A 29 -34.62 -17.93 -7.07
C MET A 29 -35.60 -17.72 -5.91
N GLY A 30 -35.98 -16.47 -5.61
CA GLY A 30 -36.81 -16.14 -4.45
C GLY A 30 -36.16 -16.50 -3.10
N ARG A 31 -34.82 -16.46 -3.02
CA ARG A 31 -34.04 -16.76 -1.82
C ARG A 31 -33.40 -15.47 -1.29
N SER A 32 -33.47 -15.27 0.03
CA SER A 32 -32.79 -14.14 0.67
C SER A 32 -31.28 -14.35 0.64
N VAL A 33 -30.57 -13.43 0.00
CA VAL A 33 -29.11 -13.35 -0.01
C VAL A 33 -28.74 -11.95 0.43
N GLU A 34 -27.93 -11.84 1.47
CA GLU A 34 -27.42 -10.56 1.99
C GLU A 34 -25.89 -10.59 1.99
N THR A 35 -25.26 -9.47 1.63
CA THR A 35 -23.80 -9.36 1.51
C THR A 35 -23.30 -8.20 2.36
N TYR A 36 -22.20 -8.41 3.08
CA TYR A 36 -21.64 -7.41 3.98
C TYR A 36 -20.14 -7.33 3.73
N GLU A 37 -19.66 -6.14 3.40
CA GLU A 37 -18.25 -5.90 3.13
C GLU A 37 -17.65 -5.02 4.23
N ILE A 38 -16.53 -5.47 4.81
CA ILE A 38 -15.80 -4.75 5.85
C ILE A 38 -14.35 -4.64 5.44
N ASN A 39 -13.89 -3.40 5.26
CA ASN A 39 -12.47 -3.12 5.13
C ASN A 39 -11.80 -3.14 6.51
N CYS A 40 -10.96 -4.15 6.75
CA CYS A 40 -10.28 -4.40 8.01
C CYS A 40 -9.11 -3.44 8.30
N ARG A 41 -8.74 -2.58 7.36
CA ARG A 41 -7.79 -1.49 7.58
C ARG A 41 -8.45 -0.26 8.21
N VAL A 42 -9.76 -0.05 7.96
CA VAL A 42 -10.57 1.00 8.61
C VAL A 42 -11.21 0.50 9.91
N VAL A 43 -11.60 -0.78 9.92
CA VAL A 43 -12.25 -1.44 11.05
C VAL A 43 -11.34 -2.54 11.59
N ASP A 44 -10.54 -2.18 12.59
CA ASP A 44 -9.38 -2.96 13.02
C ASP A 44 -9.56 -3.67 14.38
N THR A 45 -10.77 -3.68 14.95
CA THR A 45 -11.07 -4.38 16.20
C THR A 45 -12.21 -5.37 16.04
N LYS A 46 -12.13 -6.49 16.78
CA LYS A 46 -13.16 -7.55 16.77
C LYS A 46 -14.55 -6.98 17.01
N TYR A 47 -14.65 -6.10 18.01
CA TYR A 47 -15.89 -5.44 18.38
C TYR A 47 -16.50 -4.67 17.20
N ARG A 48 -15.73 -3.79 16.54
CA ARG A 48 -16.25 -2.94 15.48
C ARG A 48 -16.64 -3.72 14.22
N VAL A 49 -15.95 -4.81 13.91
CA VAL A 49 -16.33 -5.70 12.80
C VAL A 49 -17.72 -6.30 13.07
N VAL A 50 -17.90 -6.97 14.22
CA VAL A 50 -19.19 -7.61 14.56
C VAL A 50 -20.30 -6.56 14.70
N GLN A 51 -20.00 -5.43 15.34
CA GLN A 51 -20.94 -4.31 15.50
C GLN A 51 -21.37 -3.72 14.16
N SER A 52 -20.46 -3.59 13.19
CA SER A 52 -20.79 -3.10 11.84
C SER A 52 -21.76 -4.03 11.13
N ILE A 53 -21.49 -5.34 11.12
CA ILE A 53 -22.38 -6.34 10.49
C ILE A 53 -23.75 -6.34 11.18
N ALA A 54 -23.74 -6.42 12.51
CA ALA A 54 -24.98 -6.48 13.29
C ALA A 54 -25.83 -5.21 13.09
N SER A 55 -25.20 -4.04 12.98
CA SER A 55 -25.90 -2.77 12.75
C SER A 55 -26.55 -2.68 11.37
N GLN A 56 -25.94 -3.28 10.33
CA GLN A 56 -26.55 -3.36 9.00
C GLN A 56 -27.81 -4.25 8.98
N LEU A 57 -27.85 -5.25 9.88
CA LEU A 57 -28.99 -6.14 10.09
C LEU A 57 -30.06 -5.59 11.05
N ALA A 58 -29.90 -4.36 11.55
CA ALA A 58 -30.84 -3.75 12.48
C ALA A 58 -32.19 -3.46 11.80
N ARG A 59 -33.29 -3.75 12.48
CA ARG A 59 -34.65 -3.35 12.08
C ARG A 59 -35.17 -2.26 13.01
N ARG A 60 -36.20 -1.55 12.58
CA ARG A 60 -36.87 -0.52 13.39
C ARG A 60 -37.35 -1.15 14.70
N GLY A 61 -36.92 -0.60 15.83
CA GLY A 61 -37.23 -1.10 17.17
C GLY A 61 -36.10 -1.92 17.83
N ASP A 62 -35.06 -2.30 17.09
CA ASP A 62 -33.89 -2.92 17.68
C ASP A 62 -33.08 -1.91 18.50
N THR A 63 -32.54 -2.36 19.64
CA THR A 63 -31.60 -1.56 20.43
C THR A 63 -30.34 -1.28 19.60
N PRO A 64 -29.93 -0.01 19.45
CA PRO A 64 -28.69 0.33 18.77
C PRO A 64 -27.51 -0.22 19.58
N ILE A 65 -26.58 -0.86 18.88
CA ILE A 65 -25.34 -1.34 19.49
C ILE A 65 -24.45 -0.11 19.70
N PRO A 66 -24.03 0.20 20.94
CA PRO A 66 -23.23 1.39 21.20
C PRO A 66 -21.87 1.31 20.50
N PHE A 67 -21.17 2.43 20.43
CA PHE A 67 -19.81 2.44 19.87
C PHE A 67 -18.80 1.68 20.74
N THR A 68 -19.02 1.64 22.05
CA THR A 68 -18.21 0.90 23.04
C THR A 68 -19.06 0.50 24.25
N GLY A 69 -18.54 -0.39 25.10
CA GLY A 69 -19.09 -0.68 26.42
C GLY A 69 -19.94 -1.95 26.50
N TRP A 70 -20.29 -2.55 25.36
CA TRP A 70 -20.82 -3.92 25.35
C TRP A 70 -19.69 -4.94 25.26
N PRO A 71 -19.80 -6.09 25.94
CA PRO A 71 -18.93 -7.23 25.68
C PRO A 71 -19.07 -7.69 24.23
N THR A 72 -17.95 -8.09 23.60
CA THR A 72 -17.96 -8.59 22.21
C THR A 72 -18.89 -9.79 22.04
N ASP A 73 -18.96 -10.68 23.04
CA ASP A 73 -19.83 -11.87 22.99
C ASP A 73 -21.31 -11.48 22.94
N ARG A 74 -21.72 -10.47 23.70
CA ARG A 74 -23.09 -9.92 23.63
C ARG A 74 -23.40 -9.35 22.24
N VAL A 75 -22.43 -8.67 21.61
CA VAL A 75 -22.61 -8.15 20.24
C VAL A 75 -22.71 -9.29 19.24
N LEU A 76 -21.95 -10.38 19.44
CA LEU A 76 -22.00 -11.59 18.62
C LEU A 76 -23.35 -12.32 18.76
N GLU A 77 -23.90 -12.42 19.97
CA GLU A 77 -25.25 -12.96 20.22
C GLU A 77 -26.30 -12.15 19.45
N VAL A 78 -26.25 -10.82 19.55
CA VAL A 78 -27.15 -9.95 18.79
C VAL A 78 -26.98 -10.11 17.29
N LEU A 79 -25.74 -10.30 16.79
CA LEU A 79 -25.50 -10.61 15.38
C LEU A 79 -26.22 -11.92 14.99
N ILE A 80 -26.04 -12.99 15.76
CA ILE A 80 -26.65 -14.30 15.50
C ILE A 80 -28.18 -14.19 15.49
N GLU A 81 -28.78 -13.52 16.48
CA GLU A 81 -30.23 -13.30 16.56
C GLU A 81 -30.75 -12.56 15.32
N ARG A 82 -30.05 -11.50 14.89
CA ARG A 82 -30.44 -10.71 13.73
C ARG A 82 -30.31 -11.49 12.42
N MET A 83 -29.25 -12.31 12.28
CA MET A 83 -29.06 -13.20 11.12
C MET A 83 -30.14 -14.29 11.07
N GLU A 84 -30.44 -14.95 12.19
CA GLU A 84 -31.52 -15.97 12.26
C GLU A 84 -32.87 -15.39 11.86
N ARG A 85 -33.18 -14.17 12.34
CA ARG A 85 -34.42 -13.47 12.03
C ARG A 85 -34.50 -13.03 10.56
N ALA A 86 -33.37 -12.72 9.94
CA ALA A 86 -33.31 -12.43 8.51
C ALA A 86 -33.47 -13.70 7.68
N GLY A 87 -32.84 -14.80 8.10
CA GLY A 87 -32.83 -16.07 7.40
C GLY A 87 -32.09 -16.00 6.06
N GLY A 88 -31.97 -17.15 5.39
CA GLY A 88 -31.33 -17.20 4.07
C GLY A 88 -29.80 -17.22 4.16
N VAL A 89 -29.12 -16.66 3.16
CA VAL A 89 -27.66 -16.73 3.03
C VAL A 89 -27.05 -15.35 3.28
N HIS A 90 -26.11 -15.28 4.23
CA HIS A 90 -25.32 -14.10 4.53
C HIS A 90 -23.89 -14.31 4.07
N ILE A 91 -23.36 -13.42 3.24
CA ILE A 91 -21.99 -13.47 2.75
C ILE A 91 -21.21 -12.33 3.40
N LEU A 92 -20.28 -12.69 4.27
CA LEU A 92 -19.37 -11.78 4.95
C LEU A 92 -18.07 -11.69 4.16
N VAL A 93 -17.72 -10.49 3.70
CA VAL A 93 -16.45 -10.19 3.07
C VAL A 93 -15.61 -9.35 4.01
N LEU A 94 -14.50 -9.91 4.46
CA LEU A 94 -13.49 -9.19 5.21
C LEU A 94 -12.35 -8.86 4.22
N ASP A 95 -12.14 -7.58 3.92
CA ASP A 95 -11.08 -7.11 3.01
C ASP A 95 -9.87 -6.61 3.80
N GLU A 96 -8.66 -6.88 3.30
CA GLU A 96 -7.37 -6.63 3.98
C GLU A 96 -7.30 -7.25 5.40
N ILE A 97 -7.72 -8.52 5.51
CA ILE A 97 -7.87 -9.25 6.79
C ILE A 97 -6.58 -9.41 7.59
N ASP A 98 -5.44 -9.35 6.91
CA ASP A 98 -4.10 -9.37 7.49
C ASP A 98 -3.93 -8.24 8.52
N ASN A 99 -4.51 -7.06 8.28
CA ASN A 99 -4.46 -5.94 9.22
C ASN A 99 -5.23 -6.23 10.52
N LEU A 100 -6.37 -6.90 10.41
CA LEU A 100 -7.19 -7.26 11.58
C LEU A 100 -6.48 -8.32 12.43
N VAL A 101 -5.91 -9.35 11.80
CA VAL A 101 -5.21 -10.42 12.52
C VAL A 101 -3.94 -9.88 13.19
N ALA A 102 -3.17 -9.02 12.52
CA ALA A 102 -1.98 -8.42 13.10
C ALA A 102 -2.26 -7.58 14.36
N ARG A 103 -3.44 -6.93 14.46
CA ARG A 103 -3.80 -6.06 15.59
C ARG A 103 -4.63 -6.75 16.67
N ALA A 104 -5.60 -7.56 16.27
CA ALA A 104 -6.60 -8.13 17.16
C ALA A 104 -6.45 -9.65 17.36
N GLY A 105 -5.56 -10.30 16.60
CA GLY A 105 -5.45 -11.76 16.54
C GLY A 105 -6.60 -12.41 15.75
N ASP A 106 -6.52 -13.72 15.60
CA ASP A 106 -7.41 -14.54 14.77
C ASP A 106 -8.71 -14.98 15.47
N GLY A 107 -8.86 -14.74 16.77
CA GLY A 107 -10.04 -15.21 17.52
C GLY A 107 -11.40 -14.72 16.99
N LEU A 108 -11.45 -13.59 16.26
CA LEU A 108 -12.68 -13.19 15.58
C LEU A 108 -13.02 -14.12 14.42
N LEU A 109 -12.02 -14.55 13.64
CA LEU A 109 -12.21 -15.48 12.53
C LEU A 109 -12.71 -16.83 13.04
N TYR A 110 -12.25 -17.27 14.21
CA TYR A 110 -12.80 -18.46 14.88
C TYR A 110 -14.31 -18.30 15.17
N ASN A 111 -14.72 -17.16 15.73
CA ASN A 111 -16.13 -16.90 16.04
C ASN A 111 -16.98 -16.83 14.75
N LEU A 112 -16.51 -16.12 13.72
CA LEU A 112 -17.22 -15.96 12.45
C LEU A 112 -17.34 -17.27 11.66
N THR A 113 -16.26 -18.05 11.58
CA THR A 113 -16.30 -19.38 10.92
C THR A 113 -17.17 -20.39 11.69
N SER A 114 -17.38 -20.18 12.98
CA SER A 114 -18.26 -21.01 13.81
C SER A 114 -19.74 -20.59 13.75
N LEU A 115 -20.11 -19.46 13.13
CA LEU A 115 -21.51 -18.98 13.13
C LEU A 115 -22.49 -20.03 12.61
N ASN A 116 -22.09 -20.82 11.61
CA ASN A 116 -22.92 -21.88 11.02
C ASN A 116 -23.31 -22.99 12.01
N THR A 117 -22.65 -23.12 13.17
CA THR A 117 -23.10 -24.08 14.20
C THR A 117 -24.28 -23.55 15.00
N SER A 118 -24.45 -22.24 15.09
CA SER A 118 -25.49 -21.58 15.86
C SER A 118 -26.70 -21.16 15.01
N LEU A 119 -26.50 -20.98 13.70
CA LEU A 119 -27.57 -20.63 12.75
C LEU A 119 -28.36 -21.88 12.32
N LYS A 120 -29.69 -21.81 12.40
CA LYS A 120 -30.67 -22.83 11.98
C LYS A 120 -31.42 -22.42 10.71
N ASN A 121 -31.93 -21.19 10.65
CA ASN A 121 -32.70 -20.65 9.52
C ASN A 121 -31.84 -19.85 8.54
N ALA A 122 -30.61 -19.50 8.95
CA ALA A 122 -29.64 -18.79 8.14
C ALA A 122 -28.38 -19.63 7.87
N ARG A 123 -27.62 -19.23 6.86
CA ARG A 123 -26.28 -19.72 6.55
C ARG A 123 -25.33 -18.56 6.38
N CYS A 124 -24.11 -18.69 6.87
CA CYS A 124 -23.06 -17.70 6.77
C CYS A 124 -21.92 -18.22 5.88
N CYS A 125 -21.55 -17.46 4.86
CA CYS A 125 -20.35 -17.67 4.07
C CYS A 125 -19.33 -16.60 4.44
N LEU A 126 -18.07 -16.97 4.66
CA LEU A 126 -16.98 -16.05 4.95
C LEU A 126 -15.97 -16.05 3.80
N ILE A 127 -15.74 -14.86 3.26
CA ILE A 127 -14.73 -14.55 2.25
C ILE A 127 -13.71 -13.64 2.90
N GLY A 128 -12.46 -14.09 2.99
CA GLY A 128 -11.36 -13.23 3.44
C GLY A 128 -10.47 -12.85 2.26
N ILE A 129 -10.08 -11.59 2.18
CA ILE A 129 -9.14 -11.07 1.18
C ILE A 129 -7.87 -10.64 1.91
N SER A 130 -6.73 -11.21 1.53
CA SER A 130 -5.41 -10.89 2.09
C SER A 130 -4.45 -10.45 0.98
N ASN A 131 -3.54 -9.53 1.31
CA ASN A 131 -2.40 -9.21 0.46
C ASN A 131 -1.15 -10.05 0.79
N ASP A 132 -1.16 -10.78 1.90
CA ASP A 132 -0.08 -11.64 2.34
C ASP A 132 -0.34 -13.11 1.96
N LEU A 133 0.55 -13.68 1.14
CA LEU A 133 0.53 -15.08 0.71
C LEU A 133 0.80 -16.05 1.87
N HIS A 134 1.48 -15.60 2.93
CA HIS A 134 1.78 -16.38 4.12
C HIS A 134 0.75 -16.20 5.24
N PHE A 135 -0.34 -15.48 4.97
CA PHE A 135 -1.37 -15.19 5.95
C PHE A 135 -1.92 -16.44 6.65
N THR A 136 -2.12 -17.55 5.92
CA THR A 136 -2.63 -18.81 6.50
C THR A 136 -1.72 -19.42 7.57
N GLN A 137 -0.42 -19.12 7.52
CA GLN A 137 0.55 -19.61 8.50
C GLN A 137 0.47 -18.85 9.83
N GLN A 138 -0.16 -17.67 9.82
CA GLN A 138 -0.37 -16.84 11.01
C GLN A 138 -1.66 -17.22 11.77
N LEU A 139 -2.52 -18.04 11.16
CA LEU A 139 -3.80 -18.46 11.73
C LEU A 139 -3.64 -19.75 12.56
N ASP A 140 -4.45 -19.88 13.61
CA ASP A 140 -4.63 -21.16 14.28
C ASP A 140 -5.10 -22.24 13.27
N PRO A 141 -4.55 -23.47 13.33
CA PRO A 141 -4.90 -24.55 12.40
C PRO A 141 -6.40 -24.83 12.27
N ARG A 142 -7.20 -24.61 13.33
CA ARG A 142 -8.66 -24.81 13.32
C ARG A 142 -9.36 -23.74 12.49
N VAL A 143 -8.89 -22.50 12.57
CA VAL A 143 -9.41 -21.38 11.79
C VAL A 143 -9.02 -21.56 10.33
N SER A 144 -7.73 -21.84 10.08
CA SER A 144 -7.20 -22.10 8.75
C SER A 144 -7.96 -23.22 8.04
N SER A 145 -8.18 -24.36 8.70
CA SER A 145 -8.92 -25.50 8.13
C SER A 145 -10.37 -25.16 7.76
N ARG A 146 -11.04 -24.26 8.48
CA ARG A 146 -12.42 -23.84 8.18
C ARG A 146 -12.50 -22.75 7.12
N LEU A 147 -11.50 -21.86 7.08
CA LEU A 147 -11.49 -20.68 6.23
C LEU A 147 -10.92 -20.98 4.83
N SER A 148 -9.88 -21.82 4.76
CA SER A 148 -9.16 -22.27 3.56
C SER A 148 -9.74 -23.55 2.94
N GLN A 149 -11.07 -23.72 2.94
CA GLN A 149 -11.67 -24.84 2.18
C GLN A 149 -11.43 -24.70 0.68
N GLU A 150 -11.42 -23.47 0.19
CA GLU A 150 -11.12 -23.10 -1.19
C GLU A 150 -10.27 -21.82 -1.16
N ASP A 151 -9.03 -21.92 -1.65
CA ASP A 151 -8.06 -20.83 -1.74
C ASP A 151 -7.91 -20.40 -3.20
N VAL A 152 -8.03 -19.09 -3.46
CA VAL A 152 -7.89 -18.51 -4.81
C VAL A 152 -6.73 -17.53 -4.83
N VAL A 153 -5.77 -17.75 -5.72
CA VAL A 153 -4.59 -16.89 -5.87
C VAL A 153 -4.76 -15.99 -7.09
N PHE A 154 -4.75 -14.68 -6.85
CA PHE A 154 -4.73 -13.65 -7.86
C PHE A 154 -3.29 -13.27 -8.17
N HIS A 155 -2.82 -13.72 -9.32
CA HIS A 155 -1.50 -13.39 -9.82
C HIS A 155 -1.44 -11.91 -10.25
N PRO A 156 -0.26 -11.28 -10.19
CA PRO A 156 -0.02 -10.00 -10.85
C PRO A 156 -0.44 -10.04 -12.32
N TYR A 157 -1.00 -8.95 -12.83
CA TYR A 157 -1.37 -8.88 -14.24
C TYR A 157 -0.14 -8.81 -15.15
N GLY A 158 -0.18 -9.55 -16.26
CA GLY A 158 0.76 -9.39 -17.35
C GLY A 158 0.50 -8.12 -18.16
N ALA A 159 1.49 -7.66 -18.93
CA ALA A 159 1.33 -6.48 -19.78
C ALA A 159 0.12 -6.59 -20.76
N PRO A 160 -0.14 -7.75 -21.41
CA PRO A 160 -1.33 -7.88 -22.27
C PRO A 160 -2.64 -7.72 -21.50
N GLU A 161 -2.75 -8.32 -20.31
CA GLU A 161 -3.97 -8.24 -19.48
C GLU A 161 -4.22 -6.81 -19.00
N ILE A 162 -3.16 -6.08 -18.62
CA ILE A 162 -3.28 -4.66 -18.27
C ILE A 162 -3.70 -3.85 -19.49
N GLN A 163 -3.18 -4.15 -20.68
CA GLN A 163 -3.56 -3.46 -21.92
C GLN A 163 -5.04 -3.67 -22.24
N ASP A 164 -5.56 -4.88 -22.07
CA ASP A 164 -6.99 -5.17 -22.25
C ASP A 164 -7.84 -4.36 -21.26
N ILE A 165 -7.46 -4.34 -19.98
CA ILE A 165 -8.13 -3.55 -18.95
C ILE A 165 -8.11 -2.06 -19.31
N LEU A 166 -6.97 -1.51 -19.72
CA LEU A 166 -6.87 -0.11 -20.10
C LEU A 166 -7.73 0.20 -21.34
N THR A 167 -7.75 -0.69 -22.32
CA THR A 167 -8.53 -0.51 -23.56
C THR A 167 -10.02 -0.39 -23.27
N GLU A 168 -10.56 -1.27 -22.42
CA GLU A 168 -11.96 -1.20 -21.97
C GLU A 168 -12.25 0.12 -21.21
N ARG A 169 -11.30 0.57 -20.39
CA ARG A 169 -11.47 1.82 -19.61
C ARG A 169 -11.37 3.06 -20.46
N VAL A 170 -10.55 3.04 -21.51
CA VAL A 170 -10.43 4.13 -22.49
C VAL A 170 -11.71 4.29 -23.29
N SER A 171 -12.27 3.19 -23.81
CA SER A 171 -13.51 3.26 -24.60
C SER A 171 -14.69 3.81 -23.79
N ALA A 172 -14.73 3.54 -22.48
CA ALA A 172 -15.74 4.10 -21.58
C ALA A 172 -15.45 5.53 -21.10
N GLY A 173 -14.18 5.96 -21.09
CA GLY A 173 -13.74 7.16 -20.36
C GLY A 173 -13.14 8.28 -21.20
N LEU A 174 -12.71 8.02 -22.44
CA LEU A 174 -12.07 9.00 -23.33
C LEU A 174 -12.77 9.05 -24.69
N HIS A 175 -12.65 10.19 -25.38
CA HIS A 175 -13.11 10.31 -26.76
C HIS A 175 -12.22 9.51 -27.72
N GLU A 176 -12.82 9.05 -28.82
CA GLU A 176 -12.08 8.37 -29.89
C GLU A 176 -10.99 9.27 -30.48
N GLY A 177 -9.83 8.68 -30.78
CA GLY A 177 -8.69 9.37 -31.39
C GLY A 177 -7.86 10.26 -30.45
N VAL A 178 -8.12 10.25 -29.14
CA VAL A 178 -7.36 11.04 -28.16
C VAL A 178 -6.00 10.41 -27.82
N LEU A 179 -5.83 9.11 -28.02
CA LEU A 179 -4.57 8.41 -27.71
C LEU A 179 -3.80 8.08 -29.00
N ASP A 180 -2.51 8.40 -29.02
CA ASP A 180 -1.60 7.93 -30.05
C ASP A 180 -1.28 6.44 -29.87
N SER A 181 -0.83 5.80 -30.96
CA SER A 181 -0.31 4.44 -30.94
C SER A 181 0.84 4.29 -29.94
N GLY A 182 0.86 3.19 -29.20
CA GLY A 182 1.94 2.90 -28.24
C GLY A 182 1.72 3.44 -26.83
N VAL A 183 0.72 4.28 -26.58
CA VAL A 183 0.45 4.83 -25.23
C VAL A 183 -0.01 3.73 -24.28
N LEU A 184 -0.97 2.90 -24.70
CA LEU A 184 -1.50 1.83 -23.87
C LEU A 184 -0.44 0.75 -23.64
N GLU A 185 0.30 0.38 -24.68
CA GLU A 185 1.40 -0.56 -24.62
C GLU A 185 2.47 -0.09 -23.62
N LEU A 186 2.83 1.21 -23.65
CA LEU A 186 3.82 1.76 -22.74
C LEU A 186 3.31 1.80 -21.30
N CYS A 187 2.06 2.25 -21.06
CA CYS A 187 1.46 2.25 -19.72
C CYS A 187 1.41 0.82 -19.14
N SER A 188 0.97 -0.15 -19.94
CA SER A 188 0.87 -1.55 -19.52
C SER A 188 2.23 -2.18 -19.26
N ALA A 189 3.21 -1.95 -20.12
CA ALA A 189 4.57 -2.46 -19.94
C ALA A 189 5.21 -1.92 -18.65
N LEU A 190 5.06 -0.62 -18.38
CA LEU A 190 5.60 0.00 -17.16
C LEU A 190 4.94 -0.55 -15.89
N ALA A 191 3.61 -0.72 -15.88
CA ALA A 191 2.90 -1.26 -14.73
C ALA A 191 3.21 -2.75 -14.47
N ALA A 192 3.31 -3.55 -15.54
CA ALA A 192 3.66 -4.97 -15.46
C ALA A 192 5.11 -5.19 -15.00
N GLN A 193 6.05 -4.33 -15.42
CA GLN A 193 7.46 -4.45 -15.06
C GLN A 193 7.71 -4.35 -13.54
N GLU A 194 6.95 -3.50 -12.85
CA GLU A 194 7.15 -3.30 -11.42
C GLU A 194 6.46 -4.41 -10.61
N HIS A 195 5.13 -4.50 -10.71
CA HIS A 195 4.34 -5.41 -9.86
C HIS A 195 3.03 -5.92 -10.47
N GLY A 196 2.70 -5.54 -11.71
CA GLY A 196 1.42 -5.93 -12.33
C GLY A 196 0.18 -5.32 -11.63
N ASP A 197 0.30 -4.13 -11.04
CA ASP A 197 -0.83 -3.42 -10.41
C ASP A 197 -1.62 -2.62 -11.47
N ALA A 198 -2.87 -3.02 -11.73
CA ALA A 198 -3.75 -2.36 -12.69
C ALA A 198 -4.12 -0.92 -12.30
N ARG A 199 -4.13 -0.59 -10.99
CA ARG A 199 -4.37 0.79 -10.52
C ARG A 199 -3.24 1.71 -10.95
N ARG A 200 -1.99 1.23 -10.88
CA ARG A 200 -0.83 2.01 -11.34
C ARG A 200 -0.92 2.31 -12.84
N ALA A 201 -1.34 1.34 -13.65
CA ALA A 201 -1.55 1.54 -15.08
C ALA A 201 -2.63 2.60 -15.36
N LEU A 202 -3.76 2.53 -14.64
CA LEU A 202 -4.85 3.51 -14.74
C LEU A 202 -4.41 4.91 -14.30
N ASP A 203 -3.64 5.02 -13.20
CA ASP A 203 -3.10 6.29 -12.71
C ASP A 203 -2.09 6.89 -13.70
N LEU A 204 -1.20 6.07 -14.26
CA LEU A 204 -0.27 6.49 -15.33
C LEU A 204 -1.03 7.06 -16.53
N LEU A 205 -2.05 6.35 -17.01
CA LEU A 205 -2.86 6.81 -18.13
C LEU A 205 -3.61 8.11 -17.81
N ARG A 206 -4.26 8.19 -16.63
CA ARG A 206 -4.98 9.39 -16.18
C ARG A 206 -4.05 10.60 -16.14
N ILE A 207 -2.88 10.47 -15.53
CA ILE A 207 -1.92 11.57 -15.42
C ILE A 207 -1.36 11.93 -16.80
N SER A 208 -1.17 10.96 -17.69
CA SER A 208 -0.74 11.23 -19.07
C SER A 208 -1.74 12.10 -19.84
N VAL A 209 -3.03 11.79 -19.71
CA VAL A 209 -4.11 12.62 -20.27
C VAL A 209 -4.08 14.03 -19.68
N GLN A 210 -3.98 14.16 -18.35
CA GLN A 210 -3.89 15.46 -17.68
C GLN A 210 -2.68 16.28 -18.13
N LYS A 211 -1.52 15.64 -18.38
CA LYS A 211 -0.33 16.33 -18.88
C LYS A 211 -0.50 16.83 -20.32
N ALA A 212 -1.21 16.07 -21.17
CA ALA A 212 -1.55 16.51 -22.52
C ALA A 212 -2.52 17.71 -22.48
N GLU A 213 -3.55 17.65 -21.64
CA GLU A 213 -4.50 18.74 -21.43
C GLU A 213 -3.82 20.02 -20.92
N GLN A 214 -2.94 19.91 -19.92
CA GLN A 214 -2.15 21.04 -19.40
C GLN A 214 -1.27 21.71 -20.47
N ARG A 215 -0.84 20.94 -21.47
CA ARG A 215 -0.05 21.43 -22.61
C ARG A 215 -0.91 21.86 -23.80
N ALA A 216 -2.23 21.87 -23.65
CA ALA A 216 -3.20 22.13 -24.70
C ALA A 216 -3.02 21.24 -25.95
N GLN A 217 -2.59 19.99 -25.74
CA GLN A 217 -2.45 19.00 -26.81
C GLN A 217 -3.71 18.14 -26.91
N LYS A 218 -4.20 17.93 -28.13
CA LYS A 218 -5.42 17.14 -28.39
C LYS A 218 -5.20 15.64 -28.34
N VAL A 219 -3.95 15.20 -28.47
CA VAL A 219 -3.56 13.79 -28.54
C VAL A 219 -2.53 13.53 -27.45
N VAL A 220 -2.72 12.44 -26.71
CA VAL A 220 -1.75 11.93 -25.75
C VAL A 220 -0.74 11.07 -26.50
N ASP A 221 0.51 11.51 -26.53
CA ASP A 221 1.64 10.71 -27.03
C ASP A 221 2.47 10.05 -25.90
N PRO A 222 3.35 9.07 -26.21
CA PRO A 222 4.17 8.36 -25.23
C PRO A 222 5.08 9.24 -24.34
N ARG A 223 5.41 10.47 -24.76
CA ARG A 223 6.19 11.42 -23.93
C ARG A 223 5.39 11.87 -22.73
N HIS A 224 4.06 11.98 -22.83
CA HIS A 224 3.21 12.26 -21.67
C HIS A 224 3.24 11.13 -20.65
N VAL A 225 3.33 9.88 -21.09
CA VAL A 225 3.48 8.72 -20.20
C VAL A 225 4.78 8.78 -19.44
N ARG A 226 5.89 9.14 -20.10
CA ARG A 226 7.19 9.34 -19.43
C ARG A 226 7.14 10.48 -18.41
N LEU A 227 6.47 11.58 -18.74
CA LEU A 227 6.27 12.70 -17.81
C LEU A 227 5.37 12.30 -16.64
N ALA A 228 4.33 11.51 -16.88
CA ALA A 228 3.46 10.97 -15.85
C ALA A 228 4.20 10.03 -14.91
N GLN A 229 5.07 9.15 -15.44
CA GLN A 229 5.94 8.30 -14.65
C GLN A 229 6.84 9.13 -13.72
N SER A 230 7.56 10.11 -14.26
CA SER A 230 8.41 10.99 -13.46
C SER A 230 7.63 11.79 -12.42
N GLN A 231 6.40 12.21 -12.74
CA GLN A 231 5.52 12.89 -11.79
C GLN A 231 5.09 11.95 -10.65
N LEU A 232 4.66 10.72 -10.95
CA LEU A 232 4.27 9.74 -9.93
C LEU A 232 5.42 9.42 -8.98
N GLU A 233 6.62 9.24 -9.53
CA GLU A 233 7.83 9.05 -8.73
C GLU A 233 8.12 10.28 -7.84
N TYR A 234 7.99 11.48 -8.39
CA TYR A 234 8.13 12.73 -7.64
C TYR A 234 7.10 12.85 -6.51
N ASP A 235 5.83 12.58 -6.79
CA ASP A 235 4.71 12.68 -5.84
C ASP A 235 4.79 11.63 -4.73
N GLN A 236 5.39 10.47 -5.01
CA GLN A 236 5.62 9.42 -4.01
C GLN A 236 6.75 9.78 -3.05
N VAL A 237 7.86 10.33 -3.56
CA VAL A 237 9.07 10.60 -2.76
C VAL A 237 8.96 11.91 -1.98
N THR A 238 8.38 12.96 -2.58
CA THR A 238 8.35 14.32 -2.02
C THR A 238 7.71 14.41 -0.62
N PRO A 239 6.54 13.82 -0.34
CA PRO A 239 5.93 13.86 0.99
C PRO A 239 6.79 13.16 2.05
N VAL A 240 7.44 12.05 1.66
CA VAL A 240 8.34 11.32 2.55
C VAL A 240 9.51 12.24 2.92
N LEU A 241 10.19 12.84 1.93
CA LEU A 241 11.29 13.78 2.17
C LEU A 241 10.91 14.94 3.11
N LYS A 242 9.71 15.50 2.95
CA LYS A 242 9.22 16.62 3.78
C LYS A 242 8.96 16.20 5.23
N THR A 243 8.48 14.97 5.45
CA THR A 243 8.10 14.45 6.78
C THR A 243 9.25 13.78 7.54
N LEU A 244 10.41 13.57 6.91
CA LEU A 244 11.57 12.97 7.58
C LEU A 244 12.01 13.80 8.82
N PRO A 245 12.35 13.14 9.94
CA PRO A 245 13.08 13.74 11.05
C PRO A 245 14.38 14.43 10.61
N LEU A 246 14.78 15.50 11.32
CA LEU A 246 15.95 16.33 11.00
C LEU A 246 17.22 15.52 10.75
N HIS A 247 17.58 14.58 11.64
CA HIS A 247 18.80 13.78 11.46
C HIS A 247 18.74 12.82 10.26
N GLN A 248 17.55 12.34 9.88
CA GLN A 248 17.37 11.55 8.66
C GLN A 248 17.53 12.44 7.42
N LYS A 249 16.99 13.68 7.44
CA LYS A 249 17.21 14.69 6.39
C LYS A 249 18.70 15.05 6.24
N LEU A 250 19.40 15.30 7.34
CA LEU A 250 20.85 15.61 7.33
C LEU A 250 21.69 14.47 6.79
N LEU A 251 21.33 13.23 7.13
CA LEU A 251 22.01 12.05 6.63
C LEU A 251 21.80 11.88 5.13
N LEU A 252 20.57 12.05 4.65
CA LEU A 252 20.22 11.99 3.24
C LEU A 252 20.87 13.12 2.43
N PHE A 253 20.86 14.34 2.97
CA PHE A 253 21.59 15.50 2.45
C PHE A 253 23.07 15.18 2.30
N SER A 254 23.69 14.55 3.30
CA SER A 254 25.11 14.20 3.28
C SER A 254 25.44 13.16 2.20
N ILE A 255 24.57 12.17 2.00
CA ILE A 255 24.71 11.20 0.92
C ILE A 255 24.59 11.90 -0.42
N ARG A 256 23.58 12.76 -0.58
CA ARG A 256 23.32 13.45 -1.85
C ARG A 256 24.44 14.42 -2.22
N MET A 257 24.89 15.23 -1.27
CA MET A 257 26.03 16.13 -1.43
C MET A 257 27.29 15.39 -1.87
N ASN A 258 27.56 14.20 -1.30
CA ASN A 258 28.69 13.37 -1.71
C ASN A 258 28.54 12.82 -3.14
N GLU A 259 27.34 12.44 -3.55
CA GLU A 259 27.06 11.99 -4.92
C GLU A 259 27.16 13.12 -5.94
N ASP A 260 26.69 14.32 -5.60
CA ASP A 260 26.81 15.52 -6.43
C ASP A 260 28.28 15.92 -6.59
N ASN A 261 29.10 15.65 -5.57
CA ASN A 261 30.57 15.71 -5.63
C ASN A 261 31.19 14.49 -6.34
N GLY A 262 30.43 13.64 -7.05
CA GLY A 262 30.98 12.55 -7.87
C GLY A 262 31.34 11.25 -7.14
N LEU A 263 31.14 11.17 -5.81
CA LEU A 263 31.37 9.92 -5.08
C LEU A 263 30.27 8.90 -5.39
N ARG A 264 30.66 7.63 -5.52
CA ARG A 264 29.75 6.49 -5.69
C ARG A 264 30.12 5.38 -4.72
N ASN A 265 29.16 4.54 -4.33
CA ASN A 265 29.38 3.48 -3.35
C ASN A 265 30.00 4.01 -2.04
N ILE A 266 29.43 5.10 -1.51
CA ILE A 266 30.00 5.90 -0.43
C ILE A 266 30.07 5.05 0.85
N SER A 267 31.20 5.06 1.53
CA SER A 267 31.34 4.29 2.77
C SER A 267 30.59 4.95 3.93
N THR A 268 30.11 4.16 4.89
CA THR A 268 29.44 4.69 6.11
C THR A 268 30.29 5.74 6.84
N GLY A 269 31.62 5.59 6.81
CA GLY A 269 32.54 6.54 7.43
C GLY A 269 32.57 7.90 6.72
N GLU A 270 32.58 7.91 5.38
CA GLU A 270 32.54 9.14 4.58
C GLU A 270 31.19 9.85 4.71
N THR A 271 30.10 9.08 4.67
CA THR A 271 28.75 9.59 4.96
C THR A 271 28.71 10.24 6.34
N TYR A 272 29.26 9.59 7.37
CA TYR A 272 29.29 10.11 8.74
C TYR A 272 30.11 11.40 8.86
N ARG A 273 31.28 11.50 8.20
CA ARG A 273 32.08 12.73 8.22
C ARG A 273 31.31 13.92 7.66
N THR A 274 30.67 13.72 6.52
CA THR A 274 29.87 14.76 5.85
C THR A 274 28.67 15.17 6.70
N TYR A 275 27.99 14.19 7.32
CA TYR A 275 26.91 14.41 8.28
C TYR A 275 27.36 15.19 9.51
N ALA A 276 28.48 14.79 10.14
CA ALA A 276 28.99 15.47 11.31
C ALA A 276 29.38 16.92 11.00
N GLU A 277 29.99 17.15 9.83
CA GLU A 277 30.31 18.49 9.35
C GLU A 277 29.04 19.32 9.08
N ALA A 278 28.00 18.72 8.50
CA ALA A 278 26.71 19.38 8.30
C ALA A 278 26.07 19.78 9.63
N CYS A 279 26.03 18.86 10.60
CA CYS A 279 25.53 19.11 11.96
C CYS A 279 26.27 20.28 12.64
N MET A 280 27.61 20.32 12.56
CA MET A 280 28.40 21.40 13.17
C MET A 280 28.06 22.77 12.58
N LYS A 281 27.84 22.86 11.26
CA LYS A 281 27.53 24.12 10.57
C LYS A 281 26.20 24.73 10.99
N ILE A 282 25.24 23.89 11.33
CA ILE A 282 23.90 24.32 11.75
C ILE A 282 23.73 24.27 13.27
N SER A 283 24.84 24.16 14.02
CA SER A 283 24.86 24.09 15.48
C SER A 283 23.99 22.97 16.09
N VAL A 284 23.89 21.83 15.40
CA VAL A 284 23.20 20.62 15.88
C VAL A 284 24.22 19.60 16.34
N GLU A 285 23.96 18.93 17.47
CA GLU A 285 24.85 17.89 17.98
C GLU A 285 24.78 16.63 17.10
N PRO A 286 25.91 16.09 16.60
CA PRO A 286 25.90 14.89 15.78
C PRO A 286 25.57 13.64 16.61
N LEU A 287 24.72 12.78 16.05
CA LEU A 287 24.44 11.46 16.65
C LEU A 287 25.65 10.53 16.55
N THR A 288 25.67 9.51 17.41
CA THR A 288 26.73 8.49 17.39
C THR A 288 26.76 7.70 16.07
N PRO A 289 27.93 7.19 15.63
CA PRO A 289 28.03 6.33 14.44
C PRO A 289 27.11 5.11 14.48
N ARG A 290 26.86 4.55 15.68
CA ARG A 290 25.94 3.42 15.87
C ARG A 290 24.51 3.80 15.53
N ARG A 291 24.03 4.98 15.96
CA ARG A 291 22.69 5.45 15.63
C ARG A 291 22.56 5.77 14.13
N ILE A 292 23.60 6.33 13.51
CA ILE A 292 23.61 6.59 12.07
C ILE A 292 23.48 5.30 11.26
N SER A 293 24.14 4.21 11.67
CA SER A 293 23.94 2.90 11.02
C SER A 293 22.50 2.39 11.09
N SER A 294 21.77 2.67 12.19
CA SER A 294 20.34 2.38 12.31
C SER A 294 19.51 3.25 11.37
N LEU A 295 19.78 4.56 11.34
CA LEU A 295 19.07 5.50 10.45
C LEU A 295 19.28 5.17 8.97
N LEU A 296 20.46 4.68 8.59
CA LEU A 296 20.70 4.16 7.23
C LEU A 296 19.79 2.97 6.91
N ASN A 297 19.61 2.02 7.83
CA ASN A 297 18.67 0.91 7.60
C ASN A 297 17.22 1.39 7.50
N GLU A 298 16.84 2.37 8.32
CA GLU A 298 15.50 2.98 8.28
C GLU A 298 15.27 3.66 6.92
N LEU A 299 16.24 4.43 6.41
CA LEU A 299 16.17 5.07 5.09
C LEU A 299 16.19 4.07 3.91
N ASP A 300 16.92 2.96 4.04
CA ASP A 300 16.94 1.86 3.06
C ASP A 300 15.59 1.13 3.02
N THR A 301 14.96 0.93 4.19
CA THR A 301 13.60 0.37 4.30
C THR A 301 12.55 1.28 3.65
N LEU A 302 12.74 2.60 3.74
CA LEU A 302 11.89 3.57 3.02
C LEU A 302 12.19 3.65 1.51
N GLY A 303 13.23 2.97 1.02
CA GLY A 303 13.65 2.98 -0.38
C GLY A 303 14.28 4.30 -0.84
N LEU A 304 14.71 5.16 0.09
CA LEU A 304 15.34 6.45 -0.24
C LEU A 304 16.84 6.33 -0.53
N ILE A 305 17.45 5.27 -0.01
CA ILE A 305 18.85 4.93 -0.24
C ILE A 305 18.97 3.45 -0.55
N MET A 306 20.13 3.06 -1.09
CA MET A 306 20.52 1.67 -1.25
C MET A 306 21.76 1.41 -0.41
N ALA A 307 21.63 0.59 0.64
CA ALA A 307 22.72 0.23 1.54
C ALA A 307 23.18 -1.22 1.31
N ARG A 308 24.39 -1.41 0.78
CA ARG A 308 24.97 -2.74 0.51
C ARG A 308 26.08 -3.07 1.48
N ASN A 309 26.01 -4.24 2.12
CA ASN A 309 27.10 -4.76 2.95
C ASN A 309 28.22 -5.30 2.05
N VAL A 310 29.43 -4.80 2.23
CA VAL A 310 30.62 -5.25 1.50
C VAL A 310 31.65 -5.78 2.50
N SER A 311 32.20 -6.96 2.19
CA SER A 311 33.31 -7.54 2.93
C SER A 311 34.63 -7.04 2.34
N LYS A 312 35.48 -6.41 3.16
CA LYS A 312 36.83 -5.99 2.77
C LYS A 312 37.91 -6.95 3.29
N GLY A 313 37.56 -8.21 3.56
CA GLY A 313 38.49 -9.20 4.11
C GLY A 313 39.05 -8.77 5.47
N ARG A 314 40.37 -8.57 5.56
CA ARG A 314 41.04 -8.08 6.79
C ARG A 314 40.58 -6.68 7.24
N GLY A 315 40.01 -5.88 6.34
CA GLY A 315 39.46 -4.55 6.63
C GLY A 315 38.06 -4.56 7.26
N GLY A 316 37.51 -5.74 7.60
CA GLY A 316 36.19 -5.87 8.19
C GLY A 316 35.04 -5.75 7.20
N ARG A 317 33.81 -5.62 7.73
CA ARG A 317 32.58 -5.41 6.95
C ARG A 317 32.20 -3.93 7.01
N SER A 318 31.88 -3.34 5.88
CA SER A 318 31.44 -1.94 5.78
C SER A 318 30.21 -1.85 4.89
N LYS A 319 29.35 -0.85 5.10
CA LYS A 319 28.23 -0.56 4.19
C LYS A 319 28.65 0.48 3.18
N GLN A 320 28.32 0.21 1.92
CA GLN A 320 28.34 1.18 0.84
C GLN A 320 26.92 1.70 0.64
N VAL A 321 26.79 3.01 0.49
CA VAL A 321 25.50 3.71 0.44
C VAL A 321 25.44 4.59 -0.79
N ASN A 322 24.28 4.58 -1.46
CA ASN A 322 23.91 5.49 -2.54
C ASN A 322 22.49 5.98 -2.37
N SER A 323 22.15 7.12 -2.95
CA SER A 323 20.75 7.56 -3.05
C SER A 323 20.00 6.65 -4.02
N ALA A 324 18.76 6.32 -3.66
CA ALA A 324 17.79 5.68 -4.54
C ALA A 324 16.72 6.67 -5.02
N ILE A 325 16.93 7.97 -4.77
CA ILE A 325 16.01 9.03 -5.18
C ILE A 325 16.12 9.26 -6.70
N PRO A 326 14.99 9.35 -7.42
CA PRO A 326 14.99 9.66 -8.85
C PRO A 326 15.73 10.97 -9.13
N LYS A 327 16.56 10.99 -10.19
CA LYS A 327 17.36 12.18 -10.58
C LYS A 327 16.53 13.42 -10.88
N ALA A 328 15.25 13.24 -11.22
CA ALA A 328 14.32 14.34 -11.47
C ALA A 328 13.90 15.08 -10.18
N VAL A 329 14.08 14.46 -9.01
CA VAL A 329 13.75 15.04 -7.72
C VAL A 329 14.98 15.72 -7.14
N ASP A 330 14.93 17.04 -6.96
CA ASP A 330 15.93 17.75 -6.17
C ASP A 330 15.66 17.51 -4.67
N ALA A 331 16.29 16.47 -4.13
CA ALA A 331 16.12 16.08 -2.75
C ALA A 331 16.54 17.17 -1.77
N ILE A 332 17.62 17.92 -2.08
CA ILE A 332 18.14 18.95 -1.20
C ILE A 332 17.16 20.11 -1.14
N ALA A 333 16.74 20.64 -2.30
CA ALA A 333 15.75 21.72 -2.36
C ALA A 333 14.44 21.33 -1.67
N THR A 334 13.94 20.11 -1.93
CA THR A 334 12.69 19.61 -1.34
C THR A 334 12.75 19.52 0.18
N MET A 335 13.89 19.06 0.74
CA MET A 335 14.09 19.03 2.19
C MET A 335 14.25 20.44 2.77
N SER A 336 14.98 21.33 2.08
CA SER A 336 15.18 22.73 2.48
C SER A 336 13.88 23.53 2.57
N GLU A 337 12.91 23.28 1.69
CA GLU A 337 11.57 23.90 1.78
C GLU A 337 10.85 23.58 3.09
N SER A 338 11.07 22.38 3.63
CA SER A 338 10.39 21.87 4.83
C SER A 338 11.17 22.08 6.13
N GLU A 339 12.47 22.33 6.04
CA GLU A 339 13.37 22.38 7.19
C GLU A 339 14.46 23.44 6.96
N PRO A 340 14.33 24.64 7.58
CA PRO A 340 15.26 25.75 7.39
C PRO A 340 16.71 25.39 7.70
N LEU A 341 16.95 24.50 8.67
CA LEU A 341 18.30 24.05 9.02
C LEU A 341 18.98 23.30 7.86
N ILE A 342 18.23 22.62 6.99
CA ILE A 342 18.80 21.98 5.79
C ILE A 342 19.17 23.04 4.75
N ALA A 343 18.39 24.11 4.62
CA ALA A 343 18.74 25.23 3.75
C ALA A 343 20.04 25.92 4.20
N GLU A 344 20.23 26.10 5.52
CA GLU A 344 21.46 26.62 6.08
C GLU A 344 22.67 25.69 5.83
N ALA A 345 22.49 24.38 6.02
CA ALA A 345 23.52 23.39 5.70
C ALA A 345 23.92 23.46 4.21
N ALA A 346 22.95 23.59 3.30
CA ALA A 346 23.19 23.62 1.86
C ALA A 346 24.05 24.81 1.37
N LEU A 347 24.10 25.91 2.13
CA LEU A 347 24.95 27.07 1.83
C LEU A 347 26.43 26.84 2.22
N GLY A 348 26.72 25.82 3.03
CA GLY A 348 28.06 25.51 3.50
C GLY A 348 28.93 24.82 2.44
N ARG A 349 30.25 25.08 2.47
CA ARG A 349 31.24 24.32 1.67
C ARG A 349 31.76 23.12 2.45
N TYR A 350 31.73 21.93 1.88
CA TYR A 350 32.10 20.69 2.57
C TYR A 350 33.49 20.22 2.18
N ASN A 351 34.23 19.61 3.10
CA ASN A 351 35.64 19.23 2.86
C ASN A 351 35.85 18.34 1.62
N LEU A 352 34.86 17.54 1.24
CA LEU A 352 34.91 16.68 0.05
C LEU A 352 34.71 17.44 -1.28
N GLN A 353 34.29 18.72 -1.25
CA GLN A 353 34.22 19.57 -2.45
C GLN A 353 35.61 20.01 -2.94
N GLY A 354 36.67 19.85 -2.14
CA GLY A 354 38.04 20.28 -2.47
C GLY A 354 38.97 19.19 -2.98
N GLN A 355 38.50 17.96 -3.17
CA GLN A 355 39.34 16.80 -3.55
C GLN A 355 39.04 16.21 -4.93
N LEU A 356 38.25 16.88 -5.77
CA LEU A 356 38.00 16.48 -7.16
C LEU A 356 38.30 17.61 -8.14
#